data_AF-A0A7C7D311-F1
#
_entry.id   AF-A0A7C7D311-F1
#
_cell.length_a   1.000
_cell.length_b   1.000
_cell.length_c   1.000
_cell.angle_alpha   90.00
_cell.angle_beta   90.00
_cell.angle_gamma   90.00
#
_symmetry.space_group_name_H-M   'P 1'
#
loop_
_entity.id
_entity.type
_entity.pdbx_description
1 polymer ?
#
loop_
_entity_poly.entity_id
_entity_poly.type
_entity_poly.pdbx_seq_one_letter_code
_entity_poly.pdbx_strand_id
1 'polypeptide(L)'
;MQKRLAVFLTVCILNLSLSPIVIGESFFYPTAFERALIYFSVGRWDKVTDELNNALRETPDDPELLTFIGGFLSALGDESQATTFLSRAERNSPSIGVYVIQGDVYRRLKNIRKAEEYYNKALKQEPNTVMAYIGLGRLKEIDNKLEDALELYLRALEINPQRIETLISSGKVEYSLERYEEAATHFAKAVELDSSVAEHHLWYAKSLYGSGLSDKALKQLERTLELDSTLSEAEILKAQWLSEDIE
;
A
#
# COMPACT_ATOMS: atom_id res chain seq x y z
N MET A 1 18.34 14.62 -12.45
CA MET A 1 16.95 14.31 -12.86
C MET A 1 15.98 14.32 -11.68
N GLN A 2 16.21 13.53 -10.62
CA GLN A 2 15.31 13.43 -9.45
C GLN A 2 14.93 14.76 -8.76
N LYS A 3 15.88 15.69 -8.55
CA LYS A 3 15.56 17.00 -7.94
C LYS A 3 14.66 17.90 -8.80
N ARG A 4 14.68 17.71 -10.13
CA ARG A 4 13.82 18.47 -11.05
C ARG A 4 12.41 17.87 -11.06
N LEU A 5 12.30 16.54 -11.07
CA LEU A 5 11.02 15.83 -11.03
C LEU A 5 10.22 16.11 -9.74
N ALA A 6 10.90 16.20 -8.59
CA ALA A 6 10.26 16.53 -7.31
C ALA A 6 9.69 17.96 -7.27
N VAL A 7 10.44 18.95 -7.75
CA VAL A 7 9.95 20.34 -7.87
C VAL A 7 8.83 20.44 -8.91
N PHE A 8 8.92 19.67 -10.00
CA PHE A 8 7.94 19.61 -11.09
C PHE A 8 6.58 19.07 -10.64
N LEU A 9 6.57 17.92 -9.97
CA LEU A 9 5.37 17.32 -9.38
C LEU A 9 4.72 18.28 -8.39
N THR A 10 5.51 18.93 -7.53
CA THR A 10 4.97 19.87 -6.53
C THR A 10 4.29 21.08 -7.19
N VAL A 11 4.89 21.66 -8.25
CA VAL A 11 4.33 22.84 -8.95
C VAL A 11 3.10 22.48 -9.81
N CYS A 12 3.10 21.33 -10.48
CA CYS A 12 1.96 20.91 -11.29
C CYS A 12 0.77 20.44 -10.44
N ILE A 13 1.03 19.76 -9.31
CA ILE A 13 -0.02 19.36 -8.36
C ILE A 13 -0.69 20.60 -7.74
N LEU A 14 0.05 21.66 -7.43
CA LEU A 14 -0.50 22.88 -6.82
C LEU A 14 -1.31 23.74 -7.80
N ASN A 15 -0.98 23.75 -9.10
CA ASN A 15 -1.61 24.65 -10.07
C ASN A 15 -2.63 23.99 -11.02
N LEU A 16 -2.72 22.66 -11.04
CA LEU A 16 -3.57 21.89 -11.99
C LEU A 16 -3.37 22.30 -13.47
N SER A 17 -2.30 23.03 -13.78
CA SER A 17 -2.04 23.58 -15.11
C SER A 17 -0.86 22.84 -15.73
N LEU A 18 -1.09 22.26 -16.92
CA LEU A 18 -0.04 21.73 -17.80
C LEU A 18 0.78 22.86 -18.46
N SER A 19 0.81 24.03 -17.84
CA SER A 19 1.51 25.21 -18.32
C SER A 19 3.02 24.95 -18.32
N PRO A 20 3.74 25.42 -19.34
CA PRO A 20 5.17 25.18 -19.45
C PRO A 20 5.92 25.75 -18.23
N ILE A 21 6.90 25.03 -17.73
CA ILE A 21 7.82 25.57 -16.72
C ILE A 21 8.82 26.47 -17.44
N VAL A 22 8.94 27.70 -16.93
CA VAL A 22 9.90 28.69 -17.40
C VAL A 22 11.17 28.59 -16.56
N ILE A 23 12.29 28.20 -17.16
CA ILE A 23 13.62 28.28 -16.55
C ILE A 23 14.50 29.11 -17.49
N GLY A 24 14.79 30.36 -17.11
CA GLY A 24 15.44 31.31 -18.01
C GLY A 24 14.56 31.62 -19.23
N GLU A 25 15.13 31.49 -20.44
CA GLU A 25 14.41 31.71 -21.71
C GLU A 25 13.81 30.43 -22.32
N SER A 26 13.94 29.28 -21.64
CA SER A 26 13.49 27.98 -22.15
C SER A 26 12.13 27.57 -21.58
N PHE A 27 11.25 27.12 -22.47
CA PHE A 27 9.95 26.53 -22.14
C PHE A 27 10.06 25.01 -22.10
N PHE A 28 9.73 24.39 -20.96
CA PHE A 28 9.65 22.94 -20.83
C PHE A 28 8.19 22.51 -20.68
N TYR A 29 7.71 21.72 -21.64
CA TYR A 29 6.41 21.07 -21.57
C TYR A 29 6.54 19.70 -20.91
N PRO A 30 5.59 19.28 -20.05
CA PRO A 30 5.58 17.94 -19.51
C PRO A 30 5.54 16.91 -20.65
N THR A 31 6.38 15.88 -20.56
CA THR A 31 6.32 14.71 -21.46
C THR A 31 4.97 13.99 -21.29
N ALA A 32 4.59 13.15 -22.27
CA ALA A 32 3.37 12.35 -22.14
C ALA A 32 3.38 11.50 -20.85
N PHE A 33 4.53 10.95 -20.47
CA PHE A 33 4.65 10.19 -19.23
C PHE A 33 4.45 11.06 -17.99
N GLU A 34 5.08 12.24 -17.93
CA GLU A 34 4.89 13.18 -16.81
C GLU A 34 3.44 13.64 -16.68
N ARG A 35 2.74 13.87 -17.81
CA ARG A 35 1.30 14.18 -17.80
C ARG A 35 0.48 13.01 -17.26
N ALA A 36 0.79 11.78 -17.65
CA ALA A 36 0.12 10.59 -17.13
C ALA A 36 0.28 10.48 -15.60
N LEU A 37 1.48 10.73 -15.07
CA LEU A 37 1.74 10.74 -13.62
C LEU A 37 0.94 11.82 -12.90
N ILE A 38 0.82 13.01 -13.48
CA ILE A 38 0.00 14.10 -12.93
C ILE A 38 -1.47 13.71 -12.93
N TYR A 39 -2.00 13.19 -14.05
CA TYR A 39 -3.40 12.77 -14.11
C TYR A 39 -3.70 11.63 -13.12
N PHE A 40 -2.75 10.71 -12.93
CA PHE A 40 -2.85 9.67 -11.92
C PHE A 40 -2.94 10.26 -10.51
N SER A 41 -2.09 11.25 -10.17
CA SER A 41 -2.09 11.84 -8.82
C SER A 41 -3.35 12.64 -8.50
N VAL A 42 -4.04 13.16 -9.52
CA VAL A 42 -5.32 13.87 -9.35
C VAL A 42 -6.56 12.99 -9.62
N GLY A 43 -6.38 11.67 -9.78
CA GLY A 43 -7.47 10.72 -9.96
C GLY A 43 -8.22 10.83 -11.31
N ARG A 44 -7.59 11.42 -12.34
CA ARG A 44 -8.15 11.58 -13.69
C ARG A 44 -7.85 10.37 -14.56
N TRP A 45 -8.42 9.23 -14.17
CA TRP A 45 -8.20 7.91 -14.78
C TRP A 45 -8.45 7.88 -16.28
N ASP A 46 -9.45 8.64 -16.76
CA ASP A 46 -9.81 8.76 -18.17
C ASP A 46 -8.64 9.21 -19.05
N LYS A 47 -7.80 10.12 -18.53
CA LYS A 47 -6.68 10.70 -19.28
C LYS A 47 -5.37 9.95 -19.09
N VAL A 48 -5.25 9.15 -18.03
CA VAL A 48 -4.02 8.39 -17.76
C VAL A 48 -3.72 7.45 -18.93
N THR A 49 -4.71 6.69 -19.38
CA THR A 49 -4.53 5.71 -20.47
C THR A 49 -4.10 6.38 -21.78
N ASP A 50 -4.70 7.52 -22.13
CA ASP A 50 -4.36 8.25 -23.35
C ASP A 50 -2.89 8.72 -23.32
N GLU A 51 -2.47 9.29 -22.20
CA GLU A 51 -1.10 9.80 -22.06
C GLU A 51 -0.07 8.68 -21.95
N LEU A 52 -0.40 7.55 -21.32
CA LEU A 52 0.46 6.37 -21.33
C LEU A 52 0.63 5.79 -22.74
N ASN A 53 -0.42 5.78 -23.55
CA ASN A 53 -0.32 5.36 -24.95
C ASN A 53 0.55 6.31 -25.78
N ASN A 54 0.46 7.62 -25.55
CA ASN A 54 1.34 8.60 -26.19
C ASN A 54 2.80 8.39 -25.77
N ALA A 55 3.05 8.25 -24.46
CA ALA A 55 4.38 7.99 -23.92
C ALA A 55 4.98 6.70 -24.49
N LEU A 56 4.18 5.64 -24.62
CA LEU A 56 4.63 4.36 -25.17
C LEU A 56 5.00 4.44 -26.65
N ARG A 57 4.43 5.38 -27.42
CA ARG A 57 4.83 5.62 -28.82
C ARG A 57 6.17 6.36 -28.89
N GLU A 58 6.42 7.27 -27.96
CA GLU A 58 7.65 8.08 -27.90
C GLU A 58 8.84 7.27 -27.38
N THR A 59 8.65 6.52 -26.29
CA THR A 59 9.68 5.76 -25.60
C THR A 59 9.20 4.32 -25.31
N PRO A 60 9.04 3.48 -26.35
CA PRO A 60 8.40 2.16 -26.21
C PRO A 60 9.09 1.21 -25.24
N ASP A 61 10.38 1.39 -25.01
CA ASP A 61 11.22 0.49 -24.21
C ASP A 61 11.77 1.15 -22.94
N ASP A 62 11.26 2.33 -22.57
CA ASP A 62 11.61 2.98 -21.29
C ASP A 62 11.16 2.11 -20.09
N PRO A 63 12.09 1.60 -19.28
CA PRO A 63 11.76 0.74 -18.15
C PRO A 63 10.84 1.41 -17.12
N GLU A 64 10.98 2.72 -16.89
CA GLU A 64 10.18 3.43 -15.89
C GLU A 64 8.71 3.53 -16.33
N LEU A 65 8.49 3.93 -17.58
CA LEU A 65 7.17 3.92 -18.21
C LEU A 65 6.54 2.51 -18.22
N LEU A 66 7.29 1.49 -18.65
CA LEU A 66 6.79 0.11 -18.71
C LEU A 66 6.43 -0.43 -17.32
N THR A 67 7.22 -0.08 -16.30
CA THR A 67 6.94 -0.42 -14.90
C THR A 67 5.65 0.24 -14.42
N PHE A 68 5.47 1.53 -14.72
CA PHE A 68 4.27 2.27 -14.37
C PHE A 68 3.02 1.71 -15.06
N ILE A 69 3.08 1.45 -16.37
CA ILE A 69 1.99 0.81 -17.12
C ILE A 69 1.64 -0.55 -16.50
N GLY A 70 2.65 -1.36 -16.18
CA GLY A 70 2.46 -2.65 -15.52
C GLY A 70 1.73 -2.56 -14.18
N GLY A 71 2.17 -1.64 -13.31
CA GLY A 71 1.49 -1.38 -12.04
C GLY A 71 0.07 -0.84 -12.21
N PHE A 72 -0.13 0.08 -13.16
CA PHE A 72 -1.43 0.66 -13.48
C PHE A 72 -2.43 -0.39 -13.97
N LEU A 73 -2.04 -1.24 -14.92
CA LEU A 73 -2.87 -2.34 -15.43
C LEU A 73 -3.24 -3.34 -14.34
N SER A 74 -2.28 -3.63 -13.44
CA SER A 74 -2.54 -4.50 -12.30
C SER A 74 -3.56 -3.89 -11.32
N ALA A 75 -3.52 -2.58 -11.10
CA ALA A 75 -4.54 -1.87 -10.32
C ALA A 75 -5.93 -1.92 -10.97
N LEU A 76 -5.99 -2.02 -12.30
CA LEU A 76 -7.24 -2.25 -13.06
C LEU A 76 -7.66 -3.73 -13.10
N GLY A 77 -6.87 -4.65 -12.52
CA GLY A 77 -7.12 -6.08 -12.52
C GLY A 77 -6.68 -6.83 -13.79
N ASP A 78 -6.03 -6.15 -14.74
CA ASP A 78 -5.48 -6.80 -15.94
C ASP A 78 -4.06 -7.32 -15.68
N GLU A 79 -3.99 -8.40 -14.91
CA GLU A 79 -2.73 -9.02 -14.53
C GLU A 79 -1.98 -9.64 -15.73
N SER A 80 -2.72 -10.05 -16.77
CA SER A 80 -2.12 -10.64 -17.97
C SER A 80 -1.32 -9.60 -18.76
N GLN A 81 -1.90 -8.41 -18.99
CA GLN A 81 -1.14 -7.34 -19.63
C GLN A 81 -0.07 -6.77 -18.70
N ALA A 82 -0.36 -6.64 -17.40
CA ALA A 82 0.62 -6.17 -16.42
C ALA A 82 1.92 -6.99 -16.48
N THR A 83 1.84 -8.32 -16.44
CA THR A 83 3.03 -9.19 -16.55
C THR A 83 3.79 -8.99 -17.86
N THR A 84 3.09 -8.75 -18.98
CA THR A 84 3.73 -8.51 -20.29
C THR A 84 4.60 -7.25 -20.27
N PHE A 85 4.04 -6.14 -19.77
CA PHE A 85 4.78 -4.87 -19.65
C PHE A 85 5.91 -4.96 -18.62
N LEU A 86 5.68 -5.60 -17.48
CA LEU A 86 6.70 -5.76 -16.44
C LEU A 86 7.85 -6.67 -16.89
N SER A 87 7.58 -7.74 -17.64
CA SER A 87 8.65 -8.56 -18.22
C SER A 87 9.45 -7.83 -19.28
N ARG A 88 8.86 -6.85 -19.99
CA ARG A 88 9.62 -5.95 -20.87
C ARG A 88 10.49 -5.00 -20.04
N ALA A 89 9.94 -4.39 -18.99
CA ALA A 89 10.69 -3.54 -18.07
C ALA A 89 11.88 -4.29 -17.45
N GLU A 90 11.66 -5.52 -16.97
CA GLU A 90 12.68 -6.40 -16.39
C GLU A 90 13.83 -6.67 -17.37
N ARG A 91 13.53 -6.96 -18.65
CA ARG A 91 14.56 -7.19 -19.67
C ARG A 91 15.40 -5.96 -19.96
N ASN A 92 14.79 -4.78 -19.94
CA ASN A 92 15.45 -3.53 -20.31
C ASN A 92 16.25 -2.95 -19.13
N SER A 93 15.70 -3.00 -17.92
CA SER A 93 16.38 -2.60 -16.69
C SER A 93 15.77 -3.30 -15.47
N PRO A 94 16.39 -4.38 -14.98
CA PRO A 94 15.94 -5.04 -13.76
C PRO A 94 16.07 -4.08 -12.56
N SER A 95 15.00 -3.94 -11.80
CA SER A 95 14.95 -3.04 -10.65
C SER A 95 14.07 -3.60 -9.55
N ILE A 96 14.30 -3.10 -8.33
CA ILE A 96 13.52 -3.44 -7.13
C ILE A 96 12.03 -3.16 -7.36
N GLY A 97 11.70 -2.02 -7.98
CA GLY A 97 10.32 -1.64 -8.29
C GLY A 97 9.64 -2.64 -9.22
N VAL A 98 10.32 -3.06 -10.29
CA VAL A 98 9.81 -4.09 -11.21
C VAL A 98 9.56 -5.40 -10.47
N TYR A 99 10.52 -5.85 -9.66
CA TYR A 99 10.41 -7.10 -8.92
C TYR A 99 9.28 -7.08 -7.88
N VAL A 100 9.14 -6.01 -7.10
CA VAL A 100 8.04 -5.88 -6.13
C VAL A 100 6.68 -5.92 -6.83
N ILE A 101 6.52 -5.17 -7.93
CA ILE A 101 5.24 -5.14 -8.66
C ILE A 101 4.95 -6.50 -9.30
N GLN A 102 5.95 -7.18 -9.90
CA GLN A 102 5.76 -8.54 -10.40
C GLN A 102 5.38 -9.52 -9.28
N GLY A 103 5.99 -9.40 -8.10
CA GLY A 103 5.62 -10.17 -6.92
C GLY A 103 4.14 -9.99 -6.57
N ASP A 104 3.66 -8.75 -6.51
CA ASP A 104 2.26 -8.42 -6.24
C ASP A 104 1.30 -8.95 -7.32
N VAL A 105 1.67 -8.81 -8.59
CA VAL A 105 0.89 -9.33 -9.73
C VAL A 105 0.77 -10.85 -9.65
N TYR A 106 1.87 -11.57 -9.43
CA TYR A 106 1.84 -13.02 -9.30
C TYR A 106 1.09 -13.51 -8.06
N ARG A 107 1.11 -12.73 -6.96
CA ARG A 107 0.27 -13.00 -5.78
C ARG A 107 -1.22 -12.87 -6.12
N ARG A 108 -1.63 -11.82 -6.85
CA ARG A 108 -3.03 -11.65 -7.30
C ARG A 108 -3.46 -12.74 -8.29
N LEU A 109 -2.54 -13.21 -9.13
CA LEU A 109 -2.72 -14.40 -9.97
C LEU A 109 -2.72 -15.74 -9.20
N LYS A 110 -2.58 -15.73 -7.87
CA LYS A 110 -2.47 -16.90 -7.00
C LYS A 110 -1.27 -17.81 -7.33
N ASN A 111 -0.27 -17.30 -8.05
CA ASN A 111 0.98 -18.01 -8.30
C ASN A 111 2.01 -17.68 -7.20
N ILE A 112 1.80 -18.29 -6.04
CA ILE A 112 2.58 -18.03 -4.81
C ILE A 112 4.08 -18.23 -5.02
N ARG A 113 4.49 -19.29 -5.74
CA ARG A 113 5.91 -19.57 -6.01
C ARG A 113 6.59 -18.45 -6.78
N LYS A 114 5.96 -17.93 -7.85
CA LYS A 114 6.53 -16.82 -8.61
C LYS A 114 6.51 -15.52 -7.81
N ALA A 115 5.46 -15.29 -7.02
CA ALA A 115 5.41 -14.12 -6.15
C ALA A 115 6.61 -14.10 -5.18
N GLU A 116 6.86 -15.23 -4.51
CA GLU A 116 7.99 -15.42 -3.60
C GLU A 116 9.34 -15.25 -4.32
N GLU A 117 9.50 -15.81 -5.53
CA GLU A 117 10.71 -15.62 -6.35
C GLU A 117 11.00 -14.13 -6.58
N TYR A 118 9.99 -13.36 -6.98
CA TYR A 118 10.15 -11.95 -7.30
C TYR A 118 10.40 -11.07 -6.08
N TYR A 119 9.71 -11.31 -4.96
CA TYR A 119 10.04 -10.61 -3.71
C TYR A 119 11.47 -10.93 -3.25
N ASN A 120 11.92 -12.18 -3.40
CA ASN A 120 13.31 -12.55 -3.07
C ASN A 120 14.34 -11.92 -4.03
N LYS A 121 14.02 -11.75 -5.31
CA LYS A 121 14.86 -10.96 -6.23
C LYS A 121 15.02 -9.52 -5.76
N ALA A 122 13.93 -8.89 -5.30
CA ALA A 122 13.97 -7.54 -4.74
C ALA A 122 14.87 -7.47 -3.50
N LEU A 123 14.72 -8.41 -2.54
CA LEU A 123 15.56 -8.47 -1.34
C LEU A 123 17.03 -8.80 -1.63
N LYS A 124 17.31 -9.60 -2.66
CA LYS A 124 18.68 -9.87 -3.10
C LYS A 124 19.36 -8.62 -3.65
N GLN A 125 18.61 -7.76 -4.32
CA GLN A 125 19.12 -6.49 -4.86
C GLN A 125 19.27 -5.43 -3.75
N GLU A 126 18.26 -5.28 -2.89
CA GLU A 126 18.30 -4.41 -1.73
C GLU A 126 17.64 -5.08 -0.51
N PRO A 127 18.44 -5.53 0.47
CA PRO A 127 17.94 -6.26 1.64
C PRO A 127 16.95 -5.48 2.52
N ASN A 128 16.90 -4.15 2.40
CA ASN A 128 16.00 -3.30 3.19
C ASN A 128 14.72 -2.93 2.40
N THR A 129 14.33 -3.69 1.39
CA THR A 129 13.11 -3.45 0.62
C THR A 129 11.86 -3.79 1.44
N VAL A 130 11.30 -2.78 2.12
CA VAL A 130 10.10 -2.90 2.97
C VAL A 130 8.95 -3.63 2.28
N MET A 131 8.63 -3.24 1.03
CA MET A 131 7.51 -3.82 0.29
C MET A 131 7.68 -5.31 -0.02
N ALA A 132 8.92 -5.79 -0.16
CA ALA A 132 9.18 -7.21 -0.41
C ALA A 132 8.91 -8.05 0.85
N TYR A 133 9.27 -7.56 2.03
CA TYR A 133 8.93 -8.21 3.31
C TYR A 133 7.42 -8.26 3.53
N ILE A 134 6.71 -7.17 3.25
CA ILE A 134 5.24 -7.13 3.34
C ILE A 134 4.62 -8.13 2.34
N GLY A 135 5.13 -8.15 1.12
CA GLY A 135 4.70 -9.10 0.09
C GLY A 135 4.84 -10.54 0.54
N LEU A 136 6.01 -10.91 1.06
CA LEU A 136 6.27 -12.24 1.62
C LEU A 136 5.39 -12.55 2.83
N GLY A 137 5.17 -11.58 3.74
CA GLY A 137 4.29 -11.74 4.89
C GLY A 137 2.87 -12.12 4.48
N ARG A 138 2.33 -11.46 3.46
CA ARG A 138 1.02 -11.81 2.86
C ARG A 138 0.99 -13.21 2.28
N LEU A 139 2.08 -13.68 1.68
CA LEU A 139 2.15 -15.06 1.18
C LEU A 139 2.09 -16.07 2.35
N LYS A 140 2.75 -15.77 3.48
CA LYS A 140 2.68 -16.61 4.68
C LYS A 140 1.29 -16.61 5.32
N GLU A 141 0.57 -15.49 5.32
CA GLU A 141 -0.83 -15.45 5.74
C GLU A 141 -1.73 -16.32 4.86
N ILE A 142 -1.54 -16.28 3.53
CA ILE A 142 -2.28 -17.16 2.60
C ILE A 142 -2.01 -18.64 2.90
N ASP A 143 -0.79 -18.98 3.29
CA ASP A 143 -0.39 -20.32 3.71
C ASP A 143 -0.77 -20.65 5.18
N ASN A 144 -1.48 -19.75 5.87
CA ASN A 144 -1.87 -19.86 7.28
C ASN A 144 -0.67 -20.05 8.25
N LYS A 145 0.49 -19.49 7.90
CA LYS A 145 1.71 -19.46 8.73
C LYS A 145 1.84 -18.10 9.39
N LEU A 146 1.03 -17.88 10.42
CA LEU A 146 0.87 -16.57 11.04
C LEU A 146 2.14 -16.08 11.75
N GLU A 147 2.89 -16.96 12.41
CA GLU A 147 4.17 -16.60 13.05
C GLU A 147 5.21 -16.17 12.02
N ASP A 148 5.35 -16.91 10.92
CA ASP A 148 6.26 -16.55 9.82
C ASP A 148 5.86 -15.21 9.18
N ALA A 149 4.54 -14.97 9.04
CA ALA A 149 4.02 -13.70 8.53
C ALA A 149 4.38 -12.54 9.46
N LEU A 150 4.22 -12.74 10.77
CA LEU A 150 4.53 -11.74 11.78
C LEU A 150 6.02 -11.39 11.75
N GLU A 151 6.93 -12.36 11.67
CA GLU A 151 8.37 -12.11 11.58
C GLU A 151 8.71 -11.20 10.38
N LEU A 152 8.10 -11.47 9.23
CA LEU A 152 8.29 -10.67 8.02
C LEU A 152 7.73 -9.24 8.17
N TYR A 153 6.57 -9.08 8.81
CA TYR A 153 6.01 -7.76 9.08
C TYR A 153 6.82 -6.96 10.09
N LEU A 154 7.31 -7.61 11.15
CA LEU A 154 8.19 -6.98 12.13
C LEU A 154 9.50 -6.54 11.45
N ARG A 155 10.06 -7.35 10.56
CA ARG A 155 11.24 -6.93 9.77
C ARG A 155 10.97 -5.72 8.88
N ALA A 156 9.79 -5.63 8.29
CA ALA A 156 9.37 -4.44 7.54
C ALA A 156 9.23 -3.20 8.45
N LEU A 157 8.72 -3.36 9.68
CA LEU A 157 8.59 -2.29 10.68
C LEU A 157 9.93 -1.85 11.29
N GLU A 158 10.91 -2.75 11.42
CA GLU A 158 12.28 -2.37 11.81
C GLU A 158 12.89 -1.37 10.82
N ILE A 159 12.59 -1.55 9.52
CA ILE A 159 13.10 -0.67 8.45
C ILE A 159 12.25 0.60 8.34
N ASN A 160 10.92 0.49 8.42
CA ASN A 160 10.01 1.64 8.41
C ASN A 160 8.96 1.53 9.54
N PRO A 161 9.27 2.10 10.73
CA PRO A 161 8.45 1.93 11.93
C PRO A 161 7.08 2.63 11.90
N GLN A 162 6.84 3.54 10.96
CA GLN A 162 5.61 4.35 10.89
C GLN A 162 4.72 3.94 9.71
N ARG A 163 4.99 2.79 9.09
CA ARG A 163 4.19 2.33 7.97
C ARG A 163 2.85 1.75 8.45
N ILE A 164 1.81 2.57 8.42
CA ILE A 164 0.44 2.25 8.89
C ILE A 164 -0.03 0.88 8.37
N GLU A 165 0.03 0.64 7.06
CA GLU A 165 -0.42 -0.63 6.47
C GLU A 165 0.28 -1.85 7.10
N THR A 166 1.56 -1.72 7.45
CA THR A 166 2.32 -2.81 8.08
C THR A 166 1.95 -2.97 9.55
N LEU A 167 1.75 -1.87 10.29
CA LEU A 167 1.25 -1.90 11.67
C LEU A 167 -0.12 -2.57 11.76
N ILE A 168 -1.02 -2.25 10.83
CA ILE A 168 -2.34 -2.89 10.76
C ILE A 168 -2.21 -4.38 10.43
N SER A 169 -1.34 -4.75 9.48
CA SER A 169 -1.15 -6.16 9.10
C SER A 169 -0.54 -6.98 10.25
N SER A 170 0.51 -6.48 10.91
CA SER A 170 1.10 -7.15 12.07
C SER A 170 0.12 -7.27 13.23
N GLY A 171 -0.64 -6.19 13.53
CA GLY A 171 -1.66 -6.21 14.58
C GLY A 171 -2.79 -7.21 14.30
N LYS A 172 -3.24 -7.34 13.03
CA LYS A 172 -4.25 -8.34 12.64
C LYS A 172 -3.73 -9.77 12.81
N VAL A 173 -2.47 -10.00 12.46
CA VAL A 173 -1.81 -11.30 12.65
C VAL A 173 -1.67 -11.63 14.15
N GLU A 174 -1.20 -10.70 14.97
CA GLU A 174 -1.10 -10.86 16.42
C GLU A 174 -2.46 -11.10 17.08
N TYR A 175 -3.50 -10.36 16.66
CA TYR A 175 -4.87 -10.59 17.12
C TYR A 175 -5.33 -12.02 16.80
N SER A 176 -5.04 -12.51 15.59
CA SER A 176 -5.37 -13.87 15.17
C SER A 176 -4.58 -14.94 15.93
N LEU A 177 -3.42 -14.58 16.48
CA LEU A 177 -2.60 -15.38 17.38
C LEU A 177 -2.99 -15.22 18.86
N GLU A 178 -4.10 -14.52 19.14
CA GLU A 178 -4.60 -14.19 20.49
C GLU A 178 -3.62 -13.35 21.34
N ARG A 179 -2.66 -12.68 20.69
CA ARG A 179 -1.69 -11.76 21.30
C ARG A 179 -2.26 -10.35 21.34
N TYR A 180 -3.33 -10.20 22.12
CA TYR A 180 -4.16 -9.00 22.09
C TYR A 180 -3.42 -7.73 22.57
N GLU A 181 -2.51 -7.85 23.54
CA GLU A 181 -1.76 -6.70 24.06
C GLU A 181 -0.76 -6.15 23.03
N GLU A 182 -0.05 -7.03 22.35
CA GLU A 182 0.87 -6.69 21.25
C GLU A 182 0.10 -6.10 20.08
N ALA A 183 -1.02 -6.71 19.69
CA ALA A 183 -1.90 -6.21 18.65
C ALA A 183 -2.40 -4.79 18.97
N ALA A 184 -2.85 -4.56 20.21
CA ALA A 184 -3.30 -3.26 20.69
C ALA A 184 -2.18 -2.21 20.59
N THR A 185 -0.92 -2.58 20.81
CA THR A 185 0.24 -1.67 20.66
C THR A 185 0.42 -1.23 19.20
N HIS A 186 0.32 -2.16 18.24
CA HIS A 186 0.41 -1.82 16.82
C HIS A 186 -0.77 -0.96 16.35
N PHE A 187 -2.00 -1.28 16.77
CA PHE A 187 -3.18 -0.50 16.40
C PHE A 187 -3.19 0.89 17.03
N ALA A 188 -2.75 1.02 18.29
CA ALA A 188 -2.59 2.33 18.93
C ALA A 188 -1.67 3.24 18.12
N LYS A 189 -0.53 2.72 17.66
CA LYS A 189 0.42 3.46 16.82
C LYS A 189 -0.16 3.82 15.46
N ALA A 190 -0.95 2.93 14.85
CA ALA A 190 -1.64 3.23 13.59
C ALA A 190 -2.66 4.37 13.75
N VAL A 191 -3.43 4.36 14.85
CA VAL A 191 -4.37 5.44 15.21
C VAL A 191 -3.66 6.76 15.51
N GLU A 192 -2.49 6.72 16.17
CA GLU A 192 -1.67 7.91 16.42
C GLU A 192 -1.22 8.57 15.11
N LEU A 193 -0.85 7.76 14.11
CA LEU A 193 -0.40 8.24 12.80
C LEU A 193 -1.56 8.69 11.90
N ASP A 194 -2.71 8.02 11.98
CA ASP A 194 -3.93 8.40 11.28
C ASP A 194 -5.18 7.98 12.07
N SER A 195 -5.79 8.97 12.71
CA SER A 195 -7.01 8.83 13.53
C SER A 195 -8.31 9.09 12.75
N SER A 196 -8.23 9.24 11.42
CA SER A 196 -9.40 9.49 10.57
C SER A 196 -10.02 8.21 10.01
N VAL A 197 -9.35 7.07 10.16
CA VAL A 197 -9.78 5.78 9.61
C VAL A 197 -10.50 4.96 10.68
N ALA A 198 -11.81 4.77 10.51
CA ALA A 198 -12.65 4.00 11.44
C ALA A 198 -12.12 2.57 11.67
N GLU A 199 -11.64 1.90 10.62
CA GLU A 199 -11.11 0.53 10.72
C GLU A 199 -9.92 0.44 11.70
N HIS A 200 -9.04 1.44 11.77
CA HIS A 200 -7.92 1.43 12.73
C HIS A 200 -8.42 1.43 14.17
N HIS A 201 -9.43 2.26 14.47
CA HIS A 201 -10.06 2.34 15.78
C HIS A 201 -10.82 1.05 16.12
N LEU A 202 -11.48 0.43 15.14
CA LEU A 202 -12.20 -0.84 15.34
C LEU A 202 -11.25 -1.96 15.77
N TRP A 203 -10.15 -2.15 15.05
CA TRP A 203 -9.17 -3.16 15.41
C TRP A 203 -8.50 -2.86 16.74
N TYR A 204 -8.23 -1.58 17.03
CA TYR A 204 -7.72 -1.20 18.34
C TYR A 204 -8.69 -1.55 19.47
N ALA A 205 -9.99 -1.28 19.27
CA ALA A 205 -11.04 -1.63 20.22
C ALA A 205 -11.10 -3.15 20.45
N LYS A 206 -11.10 -3.95 19.38
CA LYS A 206 -11.14 -5.42 19.46
C LYS A 206 -9.94 -5.97 20.23
N SER A 207 -8.74 -5.46 19.98
CA SER A 207 -7.55 -5.89 20.72
C SER A 207 -7.58 -5.45 22.18
N LEU A 208 -8.01 -4.23 22.49
CA LEU A 208 -8.18 -3.78 23.88
C LEU A 208 -9.18 -4.64 24.65
N TYR A 209 -10.29 -5.02 24.00
CA TYR A 209 -11.29 -5.90 24.60
C TYR A 209 -10.71 -7.29 24.89
N GLY A 210 -10.01 -7.88 23.91
CA GLY A 210 -9.32 -9.17 24.08
C GLY A 210 -8.25 -9.15 25.19
N SER A 211 -7.61 -8.00 25.43
CA SER A 211 -6.68 -7.78 26.55
C SER A 211 -7.36 -7.52 27.90
N GLY A 212 -8.69 -7.55 27.99
CA GLY A 212 -9.45 -7.28 29.22
C GLY A 212 -9.55 -5.80 29.61
N LEU A 213 -9.31 -4.89 28.68
CA LEU A 213 -9.40 -3.43 28.90
C LEU A 213 -10.72 -2.86 28.36
N SER A 214 -11.86 -3.40 28.82
CA SER A 214 -13.22 -3.12 28.30
C SER A 214 -13.54 -1.62 28.24
N ASP A 215 -13.26 -0.85 29.30
CA ASP A 215 -13.47 0.61 29.34
C ASP A 215 -12.76 1.36 28.21
N LYS A 216 -11.54 0.93 27.88
CA LYS A 216 -10.76 1.56 26.80
C LYS A 216 -11.26 1.09 25.43
N ALA A 217 -11.64 -0.18 25.32
CA ALA A 217 -12.21 -0.76 24.11
C ALA A 217 -13.49 -0.03 23.69
N LEU A 218 -14.42 0.19 24.62
CA LEU A 218 -15.67 0.90 24.37
C LEU A 218 -15.45 2.33 23.87
N LYS A 219 -14.48 3.07 24.43
CA LYS A 219 -14.10 4.41 23.96
C LYS A 219 -13.60 4.40 22.50
N GLN A 220 -12.79 3.40 22.13
CA GLN A 220 -12.31 3.28 20.75
C GLN A 220 -13.43 2.86 19.80
N LEU A 221 -14.37 2.06 20.27
CA LEU A 221 -15.54 1.65 19.50
C LEU A 221 -16.51 2.80 19.27
N GLU A 222 -16.68 3.69 20.25
CA GLU A 222 -17.39 4.96 20.08
C GLU A 222 -16.72 5.83 19.02
N ARG A 223 -15.40 5.96 19.08
CA ARG A 223 -14.67 6.69 18.06
C ARG A 223 -14.81 6.09 16.65
N THR A 224 -14.90 4.76 16.57
CA THR A 224 -15.17 4.05 15.31
C THR A 224 -16.52 4.49 14.72
N LEU A 225 -17.58 4.50 15.54
CA LEU A 225 -18.94 4.87 15.12
C LEU A 225 -19.11 6.37 14.84
N GLU A 226 -18.29 7.22 15.47
CA GLU A 226 -18.22 8.66 15.13
C GLU A 226 -17.64 8.90 13.73
N LEU A 227 -16.65 8.08 13.33
CA LEU A 227 -15.99 8.17 12.03
C LEU A 227 -16.80 7.50 10.92
N ASP A 228 -17.41 6.34 11.22
CA ASP A 228 -18.29 5.61 10.32
C ASP A 228 -19.46 4.99 11.11
N SER A 229 -20.59 5.69 11.08
CA SER A 229 -21.83 5.26 11.74
C SER A 229 -22.54 4.13 11.02
N THR A 230 -22.08 3.71 9.84
CA THR A 230 -22.71 2.63 9.06
C THR A 230 -22.06 1.28 9.30
N LEU A 231 -20.99 1.24 10.11
CA LEU A 231 -20.20 0.05 10.34
C LEU A 231 -20.90 -0.89 11.33
N SER A 232 -21.74 -1.79 10.78
CA SER A 232 -22.60 -2.69 11.55
C SER A 232 -21.84 -3.57 12.54
N GLU A 233 -20.60 -3.97 12.21
CA GLU A 233 -19.75 -4.75 13.13
C GLU A 233 -19.51 -4.00 14.44
N ALA A 234 -19.27 -2.69 14.38
CA ALA A 234 -18.98 -1.88 15.56
C ALA A 234 -20.22 -1.71 16.45
N GLU A 235 -21.40 -1.56 15.87
CA GLU A 235 -22.66 -1.48 16.63
C GLU A 235 -22.96 -2.79 17.35
N ILE A 236 -22.77 -3.94 16.66
CA ILE A 236 -22.97 -5.27 17.23
C ILE A 236 -22.01 -5.51 18.40
N LEU A 237 -20.72 -5.21 18.20
CA LEU A 237 -19.72 -5.36 19.26
C LEU A 237 -20.05 -4.47 20.47
N LYS A 238 -20.54 -3.24 20.24
CA LYS A 238 -20.87 -2.32 21.34
C LYS A 238 -22.02 -2.88 22.19
N ALA A 239 -23.07 -3.38 21.54
CA ALA A 239 -24.20 -3.98 22.23
C ALA A 239 -23.79 -5.22 23.01
N GLN A 240 -22.93 -6.07 22.43
CA GLN A 240 -22.43 -7.28 23.08
C GLN A 240 -21.59 -6.94 24.32
N TRP A 241 -20.56 -6.11 24.18
CA TRP A 241 -19.63 -5.80 25.27
C TRP A 241 -20.31 -5.10 26.45
N LEU A 242 -21.29 -4.21 26.19
CA LEU A 242 -22.08 -3.58 27.24
C LEU A 242 -22.98 -4.56 27.99
N SER A 243 -23.41 -5.66 27.35
CA SER A 243 -24.21 -6.69 28.02
C SER A 243 -23.37 -7.59 28.92
N GLU A 244 -22.10 -7.84 28.55
CA GLU A 244 -21.16 -8.67 29.31
C GLU A 244 -20.63 -7.95 30.56
N ASP A 245 -20.52 -6.61 30.56
CA ASP A 245 -20.10 -5.81 31.73
C ASP A 245 -21.17 -5.68 32.85
N ILE A 246 -22.39 -6.17 32.63
CA ILE A 246 -23.51 -6.08 33.60
C ILE A 246 -23.67 -7.34 34.46
N GLU A 247 -23.02 -8.46 34.10
CA GLU A 247 -23.06 -9.74 34.84
C GLU A 247 -21.90 -9.90 35.85
#